data_AF-A0A061HRD0-F1
#
_entry.id   AF-A0A061HRD0-F1
#
_cell.length_a   1.000
_cell.length_b   1.000
_cell.length_c   1.000
_cell.angle_alpha   90.00
_cell.angle_beta   90.00
_cell.angle_gamma   90.00
#
_symmetry.space_group_name_H-M   'P 1'
#
loop_
_entity.id
_entity.type
_entity.pdbx_description
1 polymer ?
#
loop_
_entity_poly.entity_id
_entity_poly.type
_entity_poly.pdbx_seq_one_letter_code
_entity_poly.pdbx_strand_id
1 'polypeptide(L)'
;MGCAFAFLLAATGRMVITGSNYNDRHYGLYNVLPTHKFPEPVSNTEVYLFTQKKTSSGTNYAMYCSPTKSMSEIVQNIQGLSTQGIQAESITPGHSQMMQKCLQKIRSSKDPLLSELLPSKKKDSPCTSSIIFDLVIMQQIKLVGNNYFPLPMREINAHKISADTHMALKDVLPRGSMLLTASKNKKDKALVWYNGRLILLRGSKEKSKRYWAPHNNID
;
A
#
# COMPACT_ATOMS: atom_id res chain seq x y z
N MET A 1 18.64 17.17 8.38
CA MET A 1 17.37 17.66 7.80
C MET A 1 16.60 16.48 7.24
N GLY A 2 15.36 16.28 7.69
CA GLY A 2 14.48 15.22 7.22
C GLY A 2 13.04 15.69 7.15
N CYS A 3 12.26 15.08 6.25
CA CYS A 3 10.83 15.31 6.11
C CYS A 3 10.10 13.97 5.94
N ALA A 4 9.00 13.80 6.67
CA ALA A 4 8.07 12.70 6.53
C ALA A 4 6.79 13.22 5.86
N PHE A 5 6.35 12.56 4.80
CA PHE A 5 5.07 12.84 4.15
C PHE A 5 3.95 12.08 4.84
N ALA A 6 2.88 12.78 5.17
CA ALA A 6 1.69 12.19 5.78
C ALA A 6 0.51 12.30 4.82
N PHE A 7 -0.25 11.21 4.70
CA PHE A 7 -1.46 11.14 3.90
C PHE A 7 -2.60 10.65 4.78
N LEU A 8 -3.66 11.43 4.90
CA LEU A 8 -4.82 11.18 5.75
C LEU A 8 -6.07 10.97 4.90
N LEU A 9 -6.69 9.81 5.03
CA LEU A 9 -8.03 9.53 4.51
C LEU A 9 -9.06 10.02 5.55
N ALA A 10 -9.61 11.22 5.34
CA ALA A 10 -10.41 11.93 6.35
C ALA A 10 -11.66 11.13 6.79
N ALA A 11 -12.30 10.45 5.85
CA ALA A 11 -13.51 9.66 6.10
C ALA A 11 -13.31 8.53 7.12
N THR A 12 -12.10 7.98 7.22
CA THR A 12 -11.80 6.83 8.08
C THR A 12 -10.80 7.14 9.18
N GLY A 13 -10.18 8.33 9.18
CA GLY A 13 -9.08 8.66 10.10
C GLY A 13 -7.82 7.83 9.85
N ARG A 14 -7.68 7.22 8.67
CA ARG A 14 -6.51 6.40 8.34
C ARG A 14 -5.39 7.27 7.84
N MET A 15 -4.22 7.11 8.43
CA MET A 15 -3.05 7.90 8.09
C MET A 15 -1.86 7.01 7.73
N VAL A 16 -1.23 7.31 6.60
CA VAL A 16 0.07 6.77 6.23
C VAL A 16 1.11 7.86 6.43
N ILE A 17 2.18 7.54 7.15
CA ILE A 17 3.38 8.37 7.16
C ILE A 17 4.49 7.64 6.42
N THR A 18 5.15 8.32 5.50
CA THR A 18 6.24 7.74 4.72
C THR A 18 7.32 8.75 4.38
N GLY A 19 8.54 8.26 4.19
CA GLY A 19 9.62 9.01 3.58
C GLY A 19 10.86 8.15 3.47
N SER A 20 11.89 8.67 2.80
CA SER A 20 13.18 8.02 2.68
C SER A 20 14.31 9.05 2.74
N ASN A 21 15.26 8.84 3.64
CA ASN A 21 16.57 9.49 3.69
C ASN A 21 17.67 8.42 3.49
N TYR A 22 18.94 8.84 3.35
CA TYR A 22 20.07 7.96 3.01
C TYR A 22 20.17 6.67 3.86
N ASN A 23 19.89 6.76 5.17
CA ASN A 23 19.97 5.63 6.11
C ASN A 23 18.67 5.34 6.87
N ASP A 24 17.57 6.04 6.58
CA ASP A 24 16.32 5.94 7.34
C ASP A 24 15.13 5.94 6.39
N ARG A 25 14.37 4.85 6.40
CA ARG A 25 13.16 4.68 5.60
C ARG A 25 12.00 4.41 6.53
N HIS A 26 10.92 5.14 6.31
CA HIS A 26 9.73 5.00 7.12
C HIS A 26 8.52 4.70 6.23
N TYR A 27 7.75 3.70 6.63
CA TYR A 27 6.39 3.48 6.16
C TYR A 27 5.59 2.98 7.36
N GLY A 28 4.74 3.85 7.89
CA GLY A 28 3.91 3.59 9.06
C GLY A 28 2.44 3.77 8.74
N LEU A 29 1.62 2.91 9.34
CA LEU A 29 0.16 2.97 9.28
C LEU A 29 -0.37 3.33 10.65
N TYR A 30 -1.19 4.37 10.70
CA TYR A 30 -1.68 4.97 11.92
C TYR A 30 -3.17 5.21 11.84
N ASN A 31 -3.84 5.06 12.97
CA ASN A 31 -5.20 5.54 13.16
C ASN A 31 -5.15 6.88 13.89
N VAL A 32 -5.89 7.85 13.37
CA VAL A 32 -6.17 9.12 14.03
C VAL A 32 -7.69 9.30 14.12
N LEU A 33 -8.13 10.25 14.94
CA LEU A 33 -9.56 10.58 14.99
C LEU A 33 -10.04 10.97 13.58
N PRO A 34 -11.19 10.43 13.10
CA PRO A 34 -11.77 10.77 11.80
C PRO A 34 -12.10 12.26 11.71
N THR A 35 -11.11 13.02 11.29
CA THR A 35 -11.14 14.48 11.17
C THR A 35 -10.39 14.88 9.92
N HIS A 36 -10.49 16.16 9.55
CA HIS A 36 -9.74 16.72 8.44
C HIS A 36 -8.34 17.23 8.87
N LYS A 37 -7.95 17.00 10.13
CA LYS A 37 -6.75 17.58 10.74
C LYS A 37 -5.68 16.52 10.95
N PHE A 38 -4.43 16.91 10.71
CA PHE A 38 -3.27 16.11 11.04
C PHE A 38 -2.93 16.28 12.53
N PRO A 39 -2.40 15.25 13.21
CA PRO A 39 -1.94 15.40 14.59
C PRO A 39 -0.79 16.40 14.69
N GLU A 40 -0.79 17.21 15.74
CA GLU A 40 0.26 18.19 15.95
C GLU A 40 1.56 17.53 16.44
N PRO A 41 2.73 18.10 16.10
CA PRO A 41 3.99 17.73 16.74
C PRO A 41 3.96 17.99 18.25
N VAL A 42 4.74 17.22 19.01
CA VAL A 42 5.00 17.51 20.42
C VAL A 42 5.69 18.87 20.55
N SER A 43 5.22 19.72 21.45
CA SER A 43 5.79 21.04 21.69
C SER A 43 7.28 20.99 21.99
N ASN A 44 8.04 21.97 21.49
CA ASN A 44 9.49 22.12 21.72
C ASN A 44 10.38 20.99 21.17
N THR A 45 9.92 20.27 20.12
CA THR A 45 10.70 19.17 19.51
C THR A 45 11.36 19.53 18.18
N GLU A 46 11.34 20.79 17.75
CA GLU A 46 11.86 21.21 16.43
C GLU A 46 11.29 20.40 15.25
N VAL A 47 10.06 19.90 15.39
CA VAL A 47 9.28 19.26 14.33
C VAL A 47 8.17 20.21 13.91
N TYR A 48 8.11 20.49 12.62
CA TYR A 48 7.19 21.46 12.04
C TYR A 48 6.21 20.74 11.10
N LEU A 49 4.92 21.05 11.26
CA LEU A 49 3.84 20.52 10.43
C LEU A 49 3.49 21.52 9.31
N PHE A 50 3.53 21.04 8.08
CA PHE A 50 3.10 21.77 6.88
C PHE A 50 1.91 21.06 6.27
N THR A 51 0.75 21.72 6.22
CA THR A 51 -0.49 21.16 5.66
C THR A 51 -0.84 21.81 4.33
N GLN A 52 -1.63 21.11 3.52
CA GLN A 52 -2.21 21.70 2.32
C GLN A 52 -3.20 22.83 2.66
N LYS A 53 -3.29 23.84 1.79
CA LYS A 53 -4.15 25.03 2.01
C LYS A 53 -5.65 24.71 2.10
N LYS A 54 -6.12 23.70 1.36
CA LYS A 54 -7.52 23.28 1.32
C LYS A 54 -7.61 21.81 1.65
N THR A 55 -8.25 21.48 2.77
CA THR A 55 -8.58 20.10 3.11
C THR A 55 -9.84 19.65 2.35
N SER A 56 -9.93 18.35 2.07
CA SER A 56 -11.07 17.72 1.41
C SER A 56 -11.59 16.56 2.26
N SER A 57 -12.82 16.15 1.99
CA SER A 57 -13.42 14.94 2.56
C SER A 57 -12.77 13.64 2.07
N GLY A 58 -11.92 13.73 1.05
CA GLY A 58 -11.15 12.60 0.51
C GLY A 58 -9.80 12.46 1.20
N THR A 59 -8.73 12.48 0.40
CA THR A 59 -7.37 12.39 0.91
C THR A 59 -6.79 13.77 1.15
N ASN A 60 -6.23 13.96 2.33
CA ASN A 60 -5.43 15.11 2.69
C ASN A 60 -3.96 14.71 2.77
N TYR A 61 -3.07 15.66 2.54
CA TYR A 61 -1.63 15.45 2.72
C TYR A 61 -1.00 16.58 3.53
N ALA A 62 0.08 16.22 4.21
CA ALA A 62 0.91 17.11 5.01
C ALA A 62 2.34 16.62 5.01
N MET A 63 3.24 17.42 5.59
CA MET A 63 4.63 17.08 5.76
C MET A 63 5.09 17.49 7.15
N TYR A 64 5.78 16.58 7.83
CA TYR A 64 6.46 16.84 9.10
C TYR A 64 7.95 16.95 8.83
N CYS A 65 8.56 18.09 9.12
CA CYS A 65 9.99 18.29 8.86
C CYS A 65 10.74 18.73 10.10
N SER A 66 12.02 18.40 10.14
CA SER A 66 12.95 18.88 11.15
C SER A 66 14.34 19.11 10.54
N PRO A 67 15.04 20.19 10.91
CA PRO A 67 16.41 20.42 10.48
C PRO A 67 17.39 19.42 11.11
N THR A 68 17.10 18.97 12.34
CA THR A 68 18.02 18.21 13.20
C THR A 68 17.66 16.74 13.35
N LYS A 69 16.39 16.35 13.17
CA LYS A 69 15.92 14.99 13.43
C LYS A 69 15.95 14.06 12.21
N SER A 70 16.20 12.77 12.49
CA SER A 70 15.90 11.67 11.58
C SER A 70 14.39 11.49 11.41
N MET A 71 13.99 10.65 10.47
CA MET A 71 12.57 10.45 10.19
C MET A 71 11.88 9.61 11.25
N SER A 72 12.58 8.60 11.76
CA SER A 72 12.12 7.83 12.93
C SER A 72 11.88 8.75 14.13
N GLU A 73 12.79 9.69 14.40
CA GLU A 73 12.60 10.70 15.45
C GLU A 73 11.46 11.67 15.14
N ILE A 74 11.33 12.15 13.89
CA ILE A 74 10.20 13.01 13.50
C ILE A 74 8.88 12.32 13.83
N VAL A 75 8.71 11.05 13.45
CA VAL A 75 7.47 10.30 13.66
C VAL A 75 7.19 10.05 15.14
N GLN A 76 8.22 9.76 15.95
CA GLN A 76 8.07 9.61 17.40
C GLN A 76 7.60 10.90 18.09
N ASN A 77 7.85 12.05 17.49
CA ASN A 77 7.47 13.37 18.02
C ASN A 77 6.11 13.86 17.47
N ILE A 78 5.29 13.00 16.88
CA ILE A 78 3.91 13.33 16.48
C ILE A 78 2.94 12.83 17.55
N GLN A 79 2.06 13.71 18.04
CA GLN A 79 1.14 13.39 19.14
C GLN A 79 0.04 12.41 18.71
N GLY A 80 -0.38 11.53 19.63
CA GLY A 80 -1.59 10.73 19.45
C GLY A 80 -1.53 9.66 18.35
N LEU A 81 -0.35 9.33 17.83
CA LEU A 81 -0.20 8.24 16.87
C LEU A 81 -0.45 6.90 17.55
N SER A 82 -1.49 6.20 17.10
CA SER A 82 -1.71 4.79 17.43
C SER A 82 -1.36 3.94 16.22
N THR A 83 -0.43 3.00 16.39
CA THR A 83 -0.02 2.09 15.31
C THR A 83 -1.17 1.16 14.97
N GLN A 84 -1.46 1.01 13.68
CA GLN A 84 -2.39 0.00 13.21
C GLN A 84 -1.64 -1.33 13.06
N GLY A 85 -2.16 -2.40 13.66
CA GLY A 85 -1.72 -3.76 13.35
C GLY A 85 -1.95 -4.11 11.87
N ILE A 86 -1.44 -5.25 11.41
CA ILE A 86 -1.59 -5.74 10.02
C ILE A 86 -3.06 -6.10 9.67
N GLN A 87 -4.04 -5.75 10.50
CA GLN A 87 -5.44 -6.01 10.20
C GLN A 87 -5.91 -5.04 9.10
N ALA A 88 -6.21 -5.60 7.93
CA ALA A 88 -6.86 -4.87 6.86
C ALA A 88 -8.24 -4.36 7.32
N GLU A 89 -8.73 -3.37 6.59
CA GLU A 89 -10.12 -2.89 6.66
C GLU A 89 -11.12 -4.05 6.68
N SER A 90 -12.25 -3.84 7.37
CA SER A 90 -13.33 -4.79 7.61
C SER A 90 -13.57 -5.75 6.45
N ILE A 91 -12.86 -6.87 6.48
CA ILE A 91 -13.04 -7.95 5.52
C ILE A 91 -14.43 -8.51 5.78
N THR A 92 -15.32 -8.44 4.79
CA THR A 92 -16.64 -9.07 4.95
C THR A 92 -16.45 -10.57 5.24
N PRO A 93 -17.33 -11.20 6.03
CA PRO A 93 -17.20 -12.62 6.34
C PRO A 93 -17.03 -13.50 5.09
N GLY A 94 -17.73 -13.16 4.00
CA GLY A 94 -17.61 -13.84 2.70
C GLY A 94 -16.22 -13.68 2.06
N HIS A 95 -15.64 -12.48 2.09
CA HIS A 95 -14.30 -12.22 1.56
C HIS A 95 -13.23 -12.96 2.36
N SER A 96 -13.36 -13.00 3.70
CA SER A 96 -12.47 -13.77 4.58
C SER A 96 -12.51 -15.26 4.25
N GLN A 97 -13.71 -15.80 4.01
CA GLN A 97 -13.87 -17.19 3.59
C GLN A 97 -13.21 -17.48 2.24
N MET A 98 -13.34 -16.57 1.26
CA MET A 98 -12.67 -16.70 -0.04
C MET A 98 -11.14 -16.65 0.10
N MET A 99 -10.62 -15.75 0.94
CA MET A 99 -9.18 -15.67 1.22
C MET A 99 -8.66 -16.98 1.82
N GLN A 100 -9.35 -17.54 2.82
CA GLN A 100 -8.97 -18.81 3.44
C GLN A 100 -9.00 -19.97 2.43
N LYS A 101 -10.06 -20.08 1.63
CA LYS A 101 -10.16 -21.10 0.57
C LYS A 101 -9.04 -20.97 -0.45
N CYS A 102 -8.71 -19.73 -0.85
CA CYS A 102 -7.61 -19.49 -1.78
C CYS A 102 -6.26 -19.86 -1.16
N LEU A 103 -6.02 -19.49 0.10
CA LEU A 103 -4.78 -19.81 0.82
C LEU A 103 -4.60 -21.32 0.99
N GLN A 104 -5.66 -22.05 1.33
CA GLN A 104 -5.62 -23.52 1.40
C GLN A 104 -5.24 -24.14 0.05
N LYS A 105 -5.83 -23.65 -1.04
CA LYS A 105 -5.49 -24.10 -2.39
C LYS A 105 -4.02 -23.85 -2.73
N ILE A 106 -3.50 -22.67 -2.41
CA ILE A 106 -2.08 -22.32 -2.60
C ILE A 106 -1.16 -23.26 -1.81
N ARG A 107 -1.50 -23.55 -0.55
CA ARG A 107 -0.72 -24.45 0.31
C ARG A 107 -0.74 -25.91 -0.15
N SER A 108 -1.82 -26.34 -0.81
CA SER A 108 -1.94 -27.70 -1.35
C SER A 108 -1.21 -27.90 -2.68
N SER A 109 -0.74 -26.82 -3.33
CA SER A 109 -0.04 -26.89 -4.61
C SER A 109 1.47 -26.79 -4.41
N LYS A 110 2.21 -27.64 -5.12
CA LYS A 110 3.67 -27.55 -5.22
C LYS A 110 4.00 -26.57 -6.36
N ASP A 111 4.67 -25.46 -6.02
CA ASP A 111 5.08 -24.40 -6.95
C ASP A 111 3.95 -23.80 -7.83
N PRO A 112 2.89 -23.24 -7.22
CA PRO A 112 1.73 -22.74 -7.96
C PRO A 112 2.09 -21.57 -8.89
N LEU A 113 1.55 -21.62 -10.11
CA LEU A 113 1.59 -20.52 -11.08
C LEU A 113 0.36 -19.61 -10.91
N LEU A 114 0.55 -18.30 -11.03
CA LEU A 114 -0.52 -17.32 -10.89
C LEU A 114 -1.65 -17.56 -11.93
N SER A 115 -1.29 -17.88 -13.17
CA SER A 115 -2.26 -18.15 -14.23
C SER A 115 -3.17 -19.36 -13.97
N GLU A 116 -2.74 -20.31 -13.14
CA GLU A 116 -3.51 -21.52 -12.77
C GLU A 116 -4.48 -21.28 -11.60
N LEU A 117 -4.17 -20.29 -10.76
CA LEU A 117 -4.99 -19.89 -9.63
C LEU A 117 -6.14 -18.98 -10.07
N LEU A 118 -5.89 -18.10 -11.05
CA LEU A 118 -6.85 -17.08 -11.46
C LEU A 118 -8.09 -17.66 -12.17
N PRO A 119 -9.26 -16.99 -12.06
CA PRO A 119 -10.54 -17.53 -12.54
C PRO A 119 -10.62 -17.67 -14.06
N SER A 120 -9.74 -16.99 -14.81
CA SER A 120 -9.64 -17.10 -16.28
C SER A 120 -9.42 -18.54 -16.76
N LYS A 121 -8.90 -19.43 -15.91
CA LYS A 121 -8.80 -20.87 -16.18
C LYS A 121 -9.79 -21.73 -15.39
N LYS A 122 -10.46 -21.20 -14.35
CA LYS A 122 -11.37 -21.95 -13.46
C LYS A 122 -12.53 -21.05 -12.99
N LYS A 123 -13.71 -21.21 -13.59
CA LYS A 123 -14.91 -20.37 -13.37
C LYS A 123 -15.33 -20.20 -11.91
N ASP A 124 -14.96 -21.14 -11.01
CA ASP A 124 -15.31 -21.09 -9.58
C ASP A 124 -14.08 -21.00 -8.65
N SER A 125 -12.96 -20.48 -9.14
CA SER A 125 -11.77 -20.36 -8.29
C SER A 125 -12.00 -19.32 -7.17
N PRO A 126 -11.76 -19.66 -5.89
CA PRO A 126 -11.79 -18.69 -4.80
C PRO A 126 -10.65 -17.66 -4.88
N CYS A 127 -9.66 -17.90 -5.75
CA CYS A 127 -8.49 -17.06 -5.96
C CYS A 127 -8.71 -16.04 -7.09
N THR A 128 -9.38 -14.93 -6.79
CA THR A 128 -9.43 -13.77 -7.69
C THR A 128 -8.17 -12.92 -7.57
N SER A 129 -7.94 -11.99 -8.51
CA SER A 129 -6.79 -11.07 -8.45
C SER A 129 -6.81 -10.22 -7.17
N SER A 130 -7.97 -9.70 -6.76
CA SER A 130 -8.13 -8.99 -5.49
C SER A 130 -7.80 -9.86 -4.27
N ILE A 131 -8.29 -11.11 -4.22
CA ILE A 131 -8.00 -12.03 -3.10
C ILE A 131 -6.51 -12.35 -3.00
N ILE A 132 -5.86 -12.66 -4.13
CA ILE A 132 -4.42 -12.92 -4.16
C ILE A 132 -3.67 -11.67 -3.71
N PHE A 133 -4.07 -10.50 -4.20
CA PHE A 133 -3.43 -9.25 -3.82
C PHE A 133 -3.58 -8.94 -2.32
N ASP A 134 -4.74 -9.21 -1.72
CA ASP A 134 -4.95 -9.10 -0.28
C ASP A 134 -4.06 -10.04 0.53
N LEU A 135 -3.93 -11.30 0.09
CA LEU A 135 -3.03 -12.27 0.74
C LEU A 135 -1.57 -11.82 0.70
N VAL A 136 -1.14 -11.17 -0.38
CA VAL A 136 0.21 -10.58 -0.52
C VAL A 136 0.39 -9.38 0.42
N ILE A 137 -0.60 -8.48 0.48
CA ILE A 137 -0.60 -7.30 1.37
C ILE A 137 -0.61 -7.71 2.84
N MET A 138 -1.39 -8.73 3.19
CA MET A 138 -1.44 -9.34 4.52
C MET A 138 -0.27 -10.27 4.80
N GLN A 139 0.73 -10.34 3.92
CA GLN A 139 1.96 -11.06 4.18
C GLN A 139 1.77 -12.58 4.36
N GLN A 140 0.66 -13.15 3.88
CA GLN A 140 0.35 -14.58 4.02
C GLN A 140 0.96 -15.43 2.89
N ILE A 141 1.27 -14.81 1.75
CA ILE A 141 1.91 -15.42 0.57
C ILE A 141 2.94 -14.47 -0.02
N LYS A 142 3.86 -15.03 -0.81
CA LYS A 142 4.89 -14.28 -1.54
C LYS A 142 4.74 -14.51 -3.04
N LEU A 143 4.65 -13.44 -3.83
CA LEU A 143 4.78 -13.54 -5.28
C LEU A 143 6.27 -13.45 -5.67
N VAL A 144 6.70 -14.33 -6.58
CA VAL A 144 8.07 -14.38 -7.12
C VAL A 144 8.03 -14.42 -8.65
N GLY A 145 9.02 -13.90 -9.37
CA GLY A 145 9.07 -13.91 -10.84
C GLY A 145 9.48 -12.57 -11.45
N ASN A 146 9.15 -12.27 -12.70
CA ASN A 146 9.43 -10.94 -13.29
C ASN A 146 8.19 -10.02 -13.31
N ASN A 147 7.01 -10.56 -12.99
CA ASN A 147 5.72 -9.87 -13.12
C ASN A 147 5.01 -9.67 -11.76
N TYR A 148 5.76 -9.64 -10.65
CA TYR A 148 5.16 -9.60 -9.32
C TYR A 148 5.07 -8.20 -8.71
N PHE A 149 4.27 -8.15 -7.65
CA PHE A 149 3.98 -7.01 -6.78
C PHE A 149 5.03 -7.00 -5.67
N PRO A 150 6.11 -6.21 -5.77
CA PRO A 150 7.01 -6.09 -4.64
C PRO A 150 6.28 -5.23 -3.61
N LEU A 151 6.08 -5.79 -2.42
CA LEU A 151 5.77 -5.03 -1.22
C LEU A 151 7.03 -5.04 -0.34
N PRO A 152 7.21 -4.07 0.55
CA PRO A 152 8.20 -4.16 1.62
C PRO A 152 7.81 -5.32 2.54
N MET A 153 8.16 -6.53 2.12
CA MET A 153 8.01 -7.73 2.91
C MET A 153 9.18 -7.76 3.89
N ARG A 154 8.87 -7.89 5.18
CA ARG A 154 9.82 -8.49 6.13
C ARG A 154 10.15 -9.89 5.61
N GLU A 155 11.26 -10.51 6.01
CA GLU A 155 11.49 -11.89 5.62
C GLU A 155 10.38 -12.77 6.22
N ILE A 156 9.50 -13.27 5.35
CA ILE A 156 8.38 -14.12 5.75
C ILE A 156 8.59 -15.48 5.13
N ASN A 157 8.54 -16.50 5.97
CA ASN A 157 8.42 -17.89 5.55
C ASN A 157 6.99 -18.15 5.05
N ALA A 158 6.62 -17.49 3.95
CA ALA A 158 5.33 -17.59 3.30
C ALA A 158 5.43 -18.46 2.02
N HIS A 159 4.32 -19.09 1.63
CA HIS A 159 4.28 -19.88 0.40
C HIS A 159 4.52 -19.00 -0.82
N LYS A 160 5.38 -19.46 -1.72
CA LYS A 160 5.76 -18.74 -2.93
C LYS A 160 4.82 -19.11 -4.08
N ILE A 161 4.36 -18.12 -4.82
CA ILE A 161 3.60 -18.28 -6.06
C ILE A 161 4.38 -17.60 -7.17
N SER A 162 4.58 -18.30 -8.28
CA SER A 162 5.27 -17.75 -9.44
C SER A 162 4.32 -16.89 -10.28
N ALA A 163 4.64 -15.62 -10.42
CA ALA A 163 3.90 -14.63 -11.21
C ALA A 163 4.30 -14.75 -12.69
N ASP A 164 3.74 -15.77 -13.37
CA ASP A 164 3.90 -16.02 -14.80
C ASP A 164 3.05 -15.09 -15.68
N THR A 165 2.05 -14.43 -15.10
CA THR A 165 1.14 -13.50 -15.77
C THR A 165 0.94 -12.21 -14.96
N HIS A 166 0.36 -11.18 -15.58
CA HIS A 166 0.01 -9.91 -14.92
C HIS A 166 -1.42 -9.94 -14.39
N MET A 167 -1.65 -9.44 -13.16
CA MET A 167 -3.00 -9.11 -12.70
C MET A 167 -3.41 -7.75 -13.27
N ALA A 168 -4.65 -7.62 -13.77
CA ALA A 168 -5.13 -6.34 -14.25
C ALA A 168 -5.49 -5.44 -13.06
N LEU A 169 -5.04 -4.18 -13.10
CA LEU A 169 -5.26 -3.24 -12.00
C LEU A 169 -6.74 -3.03 -11.67
N LYS A 170 -7.60 -3.04 -12.68
CA LYS A 170 -9.06 -2.93 -12.54
C LYS A 170 -9.70 -4.09 -11.75
N ASP A 171 -9.02 -5.24 -11.67
CA ASP A 171 -9.51 -6.43 -10.97
C ASP A 171 -9.03 -6.44 -9.51
N VAL A 172 -8.18 -5.48 -9.14
CA VAL A 172 -7.57 -5.33 -7.82
C VAL A 172 -8.05 -4.04 -7.15
N LEU A 173 -8.03 -2.92 -7.87
CA LEU A 173 -8.35 -1.61 -7.32
C LEU A 173 -9.80 -1.20 -7.60
N PRO A 174 -10.54 -0.72 -6.58
CA PRO A 174 -11.80 -0.05 -6.79
C PRO A 174 -11.64 1.17 -7.70
N ARG A 175 -12.65 1.48 -8.52
CA ARG A 175 -12.66 2.71 -9.33
C ARG A 175 -12.57 3.93 -8.40
N GLY A 176 -11.77 4.94 -8.76
CA GLY A 176 -11.60 6.17 -7.97
C GLY A 176 -10.59 6.10 -6.82
N SER A 177 -9.87 4.98 -6.67
CA SER A 177 -8.81 4.79 -5.66
C SER A 177 -7.49 5.52 -5.96
N MET A 178 -7.38 6.15 -7.12
CA MET A 178 -6.15 6.79 -7.60
C MET A 178 -6.06 8.24 -7.12
N LEU A 179 -4.99 8.57 -6.39
CA LEU A 179 -4.79 9.85 -5.73
C LEU A 179 -3.98 10.82 -6.58
N LEU A 180 -2.85 10.34 -7.07
CA LEU A 180 -1.89 11.15 -7.81
C LEU A 180 -1.33 10.32 -8.94
N THR A 181 -1.17 10.95 -10.10
CA THR A 181 -0.45 10.38 -11.24
C THR A 181 0.64 11.33 -11.66
N ALA A 182 1.87 10.83 -11.79
CA ALA A 182 2.99 11.55 -12.35
C ALA A 182 3.50 10.80 -13.57
N SER A 183 3.88 11.51 -14.63
CA SER A 183 4.55 10.91 -15.78
C SER A 183 5.86 11.64 -16.02
N LYS A 184 6.98 10.91 -15.97
CA LYS A 184 8.31 11.43 -16.29
C LYS A 184 9.08 10.39 -17.08
N ASN A 185 9.67 10.79 -18.21
CA ASN A 185 10.50 9.92 -19.06
C ASN A 185 9.83 8.57 -19.42
N LYS A 186 8.56 8.59 -19.86
CA LYS A 186 7.76 7.39 -20.20
C LYS A 186 7.52 6.41 -19.04
N LYS A 187 7.80 6.81 -17.79
CA LYS A 187 7.44 6.07 -16.59
C LYS A 187 6.25 6.78 -15.95
N ASP A 188 5.09 6.18 -16.09
CA ASP A 188 3.91 6.64 -15.35
C ASP A 188 4.06 6.11 -13.91
N LYS A 189 3.79 6.93 -12.89
CA LYS A 189 3.68 6.53 -11.49
C LYS A 189 2.30 6.93 -10.99
N ALA A 190 1.68 6.08 -10.16
CA ALA A 190 0.39 6.38 -9.55
C ALA A 190 0.41 6.00 -8.08
N LEU A 191 -0.03 6.90 -7.20
CA LEU A 191 -0.23 6.61 -5.78
C LEU A 191 -1.71 6.34 -5.54
N VAL A 192 -2.03 5.21 -4.89
CA VAL A 192 -3.42 4.76 -4.71
C VAL A 192 -3.67 4.33 -3.26
N TRP A 193 -4.92 4.50 -2.79
CA TRP A 193 -5.36 3.84 -1.55
C TRP A 193 -5.85 2.42 -1.85
N TYR A 194 -5.44 1.48 -1.01
CA TYR A 194 -5.93 0.11 -1.03
C TYR A 194 -6.04 -0.43 0.39
N ASN A 195 -7.25 -0.76 0.84
CA ASN A 195 -7.54 -1.23 2.20
C ASN A 195 -6.87 -0.36 3.29
N GLY A 196 -6.90 0.97 3.11
CA GLY A 196 -6.27 1.95 4.01
C GLY A 196 -4.75 2.03 3.96
N ARG A 197 -4.11 1.42 2.97
CA ARG A 197 -2.68 1.52 2.72
C ARG A 197 -2.42 2.32 1.46
N LEU A 198 -1.29 3.02 1.42
CA LEU A 198 -0.84 3.64 0.19
C LEU A 198 0.03 2.67 -0.60
N ILE A 199 -0.28 2.54 -1.89
CA ILE A 199 0.46 1.71 -2.82
C ILE A 199 0.94 2.60 -3.95
N LEU A 200 2.23 2.57 -4.21
CA LEU A 200 2.81 3.19 -5.39
C LEU A 200 2.78 2.17 -6.52
N LEU A 201 2.27 2.59 -7.67
CA LEU A 201 2.23 1.84 -8.91
C LEU A 201 3.13 2.53 -9.93
N ARG A 202 3.73 1.74 -10.81
CA ARG A 202 4.44 2.18 -11.99
C ARG A 202 3.75 1.62 -13.22
N GLY A 203 3.43 2.52 -14.14
CA GLY A 203 2.86 2.23 -15.43
C GLY A 203 3.96 2.01 -16.47
N SER A 204 3.82 0.93 -17.25
CA SER A 204 4.54 0.72 -18.50
C SER A 204 3.54 0.71 -19.67
N LYS A 205 4.02 1.09 -20.85
CA LYS A 205 3.25 1.00 -22.09
C LYS A 205 3.88 -0.09 -22.95
N GLU A 206 3.08 -1.09 -23.33
CA GLU A 206 3.49 -2.14 -24.26
C GLU A 206 2.38 -2.35 -25.29
N LYS A 207 2.72 -2.28 -26.58
CA LYS A 207 1.81 -2.54 -27.73
C LYS A 207 0.41 -1.90 -27.55
N SER A 208 0.39 -0.62 -27.19
CA SER A 208 -0.83 0.21 -26.98
C SER A 208 -1.65 -0.10 -25.72
N LYS A 209 -1.21 -1.06 -24.88
CA LYS A 209 -1.80 -1.34 -23.57
C LYS A 209 -0.94 -0.73 -22.46
N ARG A 210 -1.60 -0.19 -21.43
CA ARG A 210 -0.93 0.31 -20.22
C ARG A 210 -1.03 -0.73 -19.13
N TYR A 211 0.11 -1.15 -18.61
CA TYR A 211 0.24 -2.10 -17.52
C TYR A 211 0.68 -1.36 -16.28
N TRP A 212 0.13 -1.69 -15.13
CA TRP A 212 0.52 -1.10 -13.85
C TRP A 212 1.03 -2.20 -12.93
N ALA A 213 2.20 -2.00 -12.34
CA ALA A 213 2.78 -2.89 -11.35
C ALA A 213 3.19 -2.07 -10.12
N PRO A 214 3.09 -2.58 -8.88
CA PRO A 214 3.60 -1.87 -7.73
C PRO A 214 5.08 -1.55 -7.85
N HIS A 215 5.45 -0.46 -7.20
CA HIS A 215 6.79 0.05 -7.21
C HIS A 215 7.23 0.38 -5.79
N ASN A 216 8.38 -0.16 -5.39
CA ASN A 216 8.89 -0.02 -4.02
C ASN A 216 9.50 1.36 -3.74
N ASN A 217 9.84 2.11 -4.78
CA ASN A 217 10.57 3.35 -4.64
C ASN A 217 9.70 4.55 -4.99
N ILE A 218 9.33 5.30 -3.94
CA ILE A 218 8.94 6.71 -4.06
C ILE A 218 10.23 7.52 -4.27
N ASP A 219 10.90 7.29 -5.41
CA ASP A 219 11.99 8.15 -5.93
C ASP A 219 11.40 9.35 -6.68
#